data_AF-A0A8S2Z129-F1
#
_entry.id   AF-A0A8S2Z129-F1
#
_cell.length_a   1.000
_cell.length_b   1.000
_cell.length_c   1.000
_cell.angle_alpha   90.00
_cell.angle_beta   90.00
_cell.angle_gamma   90.00
#
_symmetry.space_group_name_H-M   'P 1'
#
loop_
_entity.id
_entity.type
_entity.pdbx_description
1 polymer ?
#
loop_
_entity_poly.entity_id
_entity_poly.type
_entity_poly.pdbx_seq_one_letter_code
_entity_poly.pdbx_strand_id
1 'polypeptide(L)'
;TSDSTTKHPLFTQIDKWETESVNKIKQASSDAGNQLQQLLSENTHETMKAFRRITDDLRSRRTTEDYVEPDLDQWTKELNKIKDEINRPKNIDISEDSSASMKLIRVIASQAHVKYHPTTGEKFGEVFGDIEVKESGRLAVAKSGTHASIYGTSLYSIDVHQISIVVKIDKLWNWIFLGIISSSDKKGKEARSSPFAFGWLGANKRCASVYMNGSKHKGDGGFDGDIIDNDRLELTVN
;
A
#
# COMPACT_ATOMS: atom_id res chain seq x y z
N THR A 1 -39.06 -41.04 4.19
CA THR A 1 -39.65 -39.70 4.43
C THR A 1 -38.75 -38.70 3.73
N SER A 2 -39.26 -38.19 2.61
CA SER A 2 -38.59 -37.20 1.76
C SER A 2 -38.63 -35.84 2.44
N ASP A 3 -37.51 -35.13 2.47
CA ASP A 3 -37.53 -33.67 2.43
C ASP A 3 -36.22 -33.12 1.83
N SER A 4 -36.03 -33.36 0.52
CA SER A 4 -35.04 -32.61 -0.26
C SER A 4 -35.74 -31.37 -0.82
N THR A 5 -35.98 -30.39 0.05
CA THR A 5 -36.44 -29.06 -0.35
C THR A 5 -35.34 -28.45 -1.21
N THR A 6 -35.52 -28.52 -2.52
CA THR A 6 -34.58 -27.99 -3.51
C THR A 6 -34.61 -26.48 -3.36
N LYS A 7 -33.66 -25.90 -2.60
CA LYS A 7 -33.58 -24.44 -2.42
C LYS A 7 -33.60 -23.79 -3.80
N HIS A 8 -34.59 -22.91 -4.02
CA HIS A 8 -34.73 -22.17 -5.27
C HIS A 8 -33.39 -21.52 -5.62
N PRO A 9 -32.92 -21.52 -6.88
CA PRO A 9 -31.60 -21.00 -7.26
C PRO A 9 -31.30 -19.57 -6.78
N LEU A 10 -32.35 -18.74 -6.62
CA LEU A 10 -32.23 -17.40 -6.03
C LEU A 10 -31.81 -17.42 -4.55
N PHE A 11 -32.28 -18.38 -3.74
CA PHE A 11 -31.82 -18.52 -2.35
C PHE A 11 -30.36 -18.98 -2.30
N THR A 12 -29.93 -19.84 -3.21
CA THR A 12 -28.51 -20.22 -3.33
C THR A 12 -27.64 -19.02 -3.70
N GLN A 13 -28.15 -18.11 -4.53
CA GLN A 13 -27.45 -16.88 -4.90
C GLN A 13 -27.34 -15.90 -3.71
N ILE A 14 -28.40 -15.78 -2.90
CA ILE A 14 -28.38 -14.99 -1.66
C ILE A 14 -27.39 -15.60 -0.65
N ASP A 15 -27.45 -16.90 -0.41
CA ASP A 15 -26.53 -17.63 0.49
C ASP A 15 -25.05 -17.40 0.07
N LYS A 16 -24.80 -17.36 -1.24
CA LYS A 16 -23.48 -17.06 -1.81
C LYS A 16 -23.04 -15.62 -1.52
N TRP A 17 -23.90 -14.62 -1.77
CA TRP A 17 -23.57 -13.22 -1.49
C TRP A 17 -23.37 -12.94 -0.01
N GLU A 18 -24.14 -13.58 0.86
CA GLU A 18 -23.96 -13.50 2.31
C GLU A 18 -22.58 -14.03 2.71
N THR A 19 -22.23 -15.22 2.22
CA THR A 19 -20.93 -15.85 2.48
C THR A 19 -19.78 -14.98 1.98
N GLU A 20 -19.87 -14.44 0.76
CA GLU A 20 -18.86 -13.54 0.19
C GLU A 20 -18.72 -12.26 1.02
N SER A 21 -19.83 -11.68 1.48
CA SER A 21 -19.83 -10.46 2.28
C SER A 21 -19.18 -10.68 3.65
N VAL A 22 -19.52 -11.77 4.34
CA VAL A 22 -18.91 -12.15 5.62
C VAL A 22 -17.40 -12.38 5.46
N ASN A 23 -16.98 -13.04 4.39
CA ASN A 23 -15.56 -13.27 4.12
C ASN A 23 -14.80 -11.96 3.88
N LYS A 24 -15.39 -11.02 3.11
CA LYS A 24 -14.79 -9.69 2.91
C LYS A 24 -14.63 -8.92 4.21
N ILE A 25 -15.60 -8.99 5.12
CA ILE A 25 -15.51 -8.36 6.45
C ILE A 25 -14.36 -8.96 7.25
N LYS A 26 -14.27 -10.30 7.29
CA LYS A 26 -13.20 -10.99 8.02
C LYS A 26 -11.83 -10.65 7.46
N GLN A 27 -11.71 -10.58 6.13
CA GLN A 27 -10.48 -10.21 5.46
C GLN A 27 -10.09 -8.76 5.79
N ALA A 28 -11.01 -7.80 5.64
CA ALA A 28 -10.75 -6.40 6.00
C ALA A 28 -10.34 -6.24 7.47
N SER A 29 -10.96 -7.00 8.39
CA SER A 29 -10.57 -7.01 9.81
C SER A 29 -9.18 -7.59 10.03
N SER A 30 -8.81 -8.65 9.30
CA SER A 30 -7.49 -9.25 9.36
C SER A 30 -6.43 -8.29 8.81
N ASP A 31 -6.72 -7.63 7.69
CA ASP A 31 -5.83 -6.68 7.04
C ASP A 31 -5.57 -5.46 7.94
N ALA A 32 -6.63 -4.92 8.56
CA ALA A 32 -6.50 -3.84 9.55
C ALA A 32 -5.67 -4.27 10.77
N GLY A 33 -5.84 -5.51 11.24
CA GLY A 33 -5.03 -6.08 12.33
C GLY A 33 -3.55 -6.20 11.96
N ASN A 34 -3.26 -6.70 10.75
CA ASN A 34 -1.90 -6.83 10.24
C ASN A 34 -1.23 -5.47 10.06
N GLN A 35 -1.95 -4.48 9.52
CA GLN A 35 -1.45 -3.10 9.39
C GLN A 35 -1.14 -2.47 10.75
N LEU A 36 -2.01 -2.65 11.74
CA LEU A 36 -1.76 -2.16 13.09
C LEU A 36 -0.52 -2.82 13.69
N GLN A 37 -0.36 -4.14 13.52
CA GLN A 37 0.80 -4.87 14.02
C GLN A 37 2.11 -4.36 13.38
N GLN A 38 2.10 -4.12 12.07
CA GLN A 38 3.24 -3.56 11.36
C GLN A 38 3.60 -2.17 11.90
N LEU A 39 2.63 -1.25 11.98
CA LEU A 39 2.86 0.11 12.48
C LEU A 39 3.36 0.12 13.93
N LEU A 40 2.83 -0.76 14.79
CA LEU A 40 3.31 -0.92 16.16
C LEU A 40 4.75 -1.45 16.20
N SER A 41 5.10 -2.40 15.33
CA SER A 41 6.46 -2.94 15.25
C SER A 41 7.47 -1.88 14.79
N GLU A 42 7.10 -1.05 13.82
CA GLU A 42 7.93 0.06 13.32
C GLU A 42 8.11 1.14 14.39
N ASN A 43 7.02 1.54 15.06
CA ASN A 43 7.08 2.47 16.19
C ASN A 43 7.97 1.94 17.33
N THR A 44 7.85 0.64 17.64
CA THR A 44 8.70 -0.03 18.64
C THR A 44 10.16 0.00 18.24
N HIS A 45 10.47 -0.24 16.96
CA HIS A 45 11.83 -0.20 16.43
C HIS A 45 12.46 1.20 16.56
N GLU A 46 11.72 2.24 16.16
CA GLU A 46 12.20 3.63 16.27
C GLU A 46 12.37 4.07 17.72
N THR A 47 11.44 3.67 18.59
CA THR A 47 11.54 3.95 20.03
C THR A 47 12.75 3.24 20.65
N MET A 48 13.07 2.01 20.21
CA MET A 48 14.28 1.30 20.63
C MET A 48 15.57 1.95 20.14
N LYS A 49 15.58 2.59 18.96
CA LYS A 49 16.73 3.41 18.53
C LYS A 49 16.92 4.62 19.44
N ALA A 50 15.86 5.34 19.78
CA ALA A 50 15.92 6.47 20.71
C ALA A 50 16.43 6.05 22.09
N PHE A 51 15.94 4.92 22.61
CA PHE A 51 16.40 4.36 23.88
C PHE A 51 17.89 3.97 23.87
N ARG A 52 18.36 3.37 22.76
CA ARG A 52 19.79 3.05 22.60
C ARG A 52 20.68 4.30 22.61
N ARG A 53 20.26 5.38 21.95
CA ARG A 53 20.99 6.67 21.96
C ARG A 53 21.16 7.21 23.38
N ILE A 54 20.08 7.23 24.18
CA ILE A 54 20.14 7.66 25.59
C ILE A 54 21.10 6.75 26.38
N THR A 55 21.05 5.44 26.14
CA THR A 55 21.93 4.47 26.82
C THR A 55 23.41 4.69 26.47
N ASP A 56 23.70 4.98 25.20
CA ASP A 56 25.07 5.23 24.72
C ASP A 56 25.61 6.58 25.22
N ASP A 57 24.78 7.63 25.22
CA ASP A 57 25.11 8.93 25.79
C ASP A 57 25.41 8.84 27.29
N LEU A 58 24.56 8.12 28.03
CA LEU A 58 24.74 7.91 29.47
C LEU A 58 26.00 7.11 29.78
N ARG A 59 26.35 6.13 28.93
CA ARG A 59 27.61 5.39 29.02
C ARG A 59 28.81 6.29 28.72
N SER A 60 28.75 7.11 27.67
CA SER A 60 29.82 8.01 27.25
C SER A 60 30.12 9.08 28.30
N ARG A 61 29.09 9.69 28.89
CA ARG A 61 29.24 10.72 29.94
C ARG A 61 29.70 10.15 31.28
N ARG A 62 29.30 8.92 31.60
CA ARG A 62 29.83 8.21 32.77
C ARG A 62 31.33 7.93 32.65
N THR A 63 31.83 7.68 31.44
CA THR A 63 33.26 7.44 31.20
C THR A 63 34.10 8.72 31.24
N THR A 64 33.48 9.90 31.03
CA THR A 64 34.15 11.20 31.01
C THR A 64 34.01 12.00 32.32
N GLU A 65 33.28 11.47 33.32
CA GLU A 65 32.96 12.14 34.59
C GLU A 65 32.25 13.51 34.46
N ASP A 66 31.75 13.84 33.26
CA ASP A 66 31.18 15.15 32.89
C ASP A 66 29.64 15.18 32.99
N TYR A 67 29.04 14.56 34.01
CA TYR A 67 27.59 14.65 34.20
C TYR A 67 27.23 15.86 35.06
N VAL A 68 26.37 16.73 34.54
CA VAL A 68 25.78 17.84 35.30
C VAL A 68 24.29 17.58 35.51
N GLU A 69 23.73 18.12 36.61
CA GLU A 69 22.32 17.96 36.99
C GLU A 69 21.30 18.24 35.84
N PRO A 70 21.53 19.22 34.94
CA PRO A 70 20.68 19.43 33.76
C PRO A 70 20.60 18.24 32.78
N ASP A 71 21.64 17.41 32.69
CA ASP A 71 21.66 16.23 31.81
C ASP A 71 20.74 15.13 32.34
N LEU A 72 20.69 14.95 33.67
CA LEU A 72 19.81 13.98 34.33
C LEU A 72 18.34 14.35 34.14
N ASP A 73 18.03 15.64 34.22
CA ASP A 73 16.70 16.17 33.94
C ASP A 73 16.30 15.97 32.48
N GLN A 74 17.23 16.16 31.54
CA GLN A 74 17.00 15.93 30.12
C GLN A 74 16.71 14.44 29.84
N TRP A 75 17.55 13.52 30.33
CA TRP A 75 17.34 12.09 30.13
C TRP A 75 16.04 11.60 30.77
N THR A 76 15.69 12.13 31.93
CA THR A 76 14.41 11.80 32.60
C THR A 76 13.21 12.22 31.74
N LYS A 77 13.26 13.41 31.14
CA LYS A 77 12.22 13.89 30.20
C LYS A 77 12.14 13.02 28.94
N GLU A 78 13.28 12.67 28.36
CA GLU A 78 13.34 11.83 27.16
C GLU A 78 12.86 10.39 27.41
N LEU A 79 13.21 9.79 28.55
CA LEU A 79 12.73 8.47 28.97
C LEU A 79 11.22 8.46 29.23
N ASN A 80 10.67 9.51 29.85
CA ASN A 80 9.22 9.64 30.02
C ASN A 80 8.51 9.79 28.67
N LYS A 81 9.09 10.53 27.73
CA LYS A 81 8.56 10.65 26.37
C LYS A 81 8.53 9.29 25.63
N ILE A 82 9.61 8.53 25.73
CA ILE A 82 9.71 7.17 25.18
C ILE A 82 8.65 6.24 25.81
N LYS A 83 8.48 6.30 27.13
CA LYS A 83 7.48 5.51 27.84
C LYS A 83 6.06 5.83 27.35
N ASP A 84 5.76 7.10 27.10
CA ASP A 84 4.46 7.51 26.58
C ASP A 84 4.25 7.05 25.13
N GLU A 85 5.29 7.11 24.29
CA GLU A 85 5.24 6.69 22.88
C GLU A 85 5.10 5.17 22.69
N ILE A 86 5.57 4.36 23.64
CA ILE A 86 5.33 2.90 23.66
C ILE A 86 3.88 2.59 24.03
N ASN A 87 3.36 3.25 25.07
CA ASN A 87 2.03 2.95 25.59
C ASN A 87 0.91 3.52 24.71
N ARG A 88 1.17 4.65 24.06
CA ARG A 88 0.23 5.31 23.16
C ARG A 88 1.01 5.98 22.02
N PRO A 89 1.27 5.26 20.92
CA PRO A 89 1.91 5.82 19.76
C PRO A 89 1.09 7.02 19.27
N LYS A 90 1.65 8.23 19.33
CA LYS A 90 0.96 9.47 18.91
C LYS A 90 0.61 9.46 17.41
N ASN A 91 1.23 8.54 16.69
CA ASN A 91 1.13 8.35 15.28
C ASN A 91 0.24 7.19 14.85
N ILE A 92 -0.55 6.61 15.75
CA ILE A 92 -1.51 5.57 15.40
C ILE A 92 -2.84 5.92 16.04
N ASP A 93 -3.86 6.10 15.21
CA ASP A 93 -5.25 6.29 15.60
C ASP A 93 -6.12 5.20 14.98
N ILE A 94 -7.16 4.79 15.69
CA ILE A 94 -8.12 3.81 15.22
C ILE A 94 -9.47 4.51 15.16
N SER A 95 -10.03 4.58 13.95
CA SER A 95 -11.29 5.26 13.69
C SER A 95 -12.27 4.32 13.00
N GLU A 96 -13.56 4.60 13.16
CA GLU A 96 -14.65 3.92 12.47
C GLU A 96 -14.98 4.67 11.18
N ASP A 97 -15.03 3.97 10.05
CA ASP A 97 -15.56 4.57 8.82
C ASP A 97 -17.09 4.59 8.87
N SER A 98 -17.63 5.77 9.20
CA SER A 98 -19.08 6.02 9.30
C SER A 98 -19.76 6.29 7.94
N SER A 99 -18.98 6.36 6.85
CA SER A 99 -19.50 6.68 5.51
C SER A 99 -19.95 5.46 4.70
N ALA A 100 -19.55 4.25 5.13
CA ALA A 100 -19.95 2.99 4.52
C ALA A 100 -21.22 2.44 5.17
N SER A 101 -22.08 1.79 4.37
CA SER A 101 -23.26 1.05 4.86
C SER A 101 -22.89 -0.10 5.82
N MET A 102 -21.60 -0.42 5.92
CA MET A 102 -21.00 -1.36 6.85
C MET A 102 -19.87 -0.68 7.62
N LYS A 103 -19.86 -0.85 8.94
CA LYS A 103 -18.84 -0.29 9.83
C LYS A 103 -17.51 -1.00 9.60
N LEU A 104 -16.53 -0.30 9.05
CA LEU A 104 -15.17 -0.81 8.87
C LEU A 104 -14.21 -0.10 9.83
N ILE A 105 -13.28 -0.87 10.40
CA ILE A 105 -12.22 -0.32 11.25
C ILE A 105 -11.13 0.24 10.33
N ARG A 106 -10.76 1.49 10.57
CA ARG A 106 -9.70 2.18 9.84
C ARG A 106 -8.57 2.53 10.80
N VAL A 107 -7.38 2.01 10.52
CA VAL A 107 -6.15 2.41 11.20
C VAL A 107 -5.58 3.61 10.45
N ILE A 108 -5.40 4.72 11.15
CA ILE A 108 -4.86 5.97 10.60
C ILE A 108 -3.51 6.21 11.28
N ALA A 109 -2.43 6.19 10.51
CA ALA A 109 -1.13 6.58 11.02
C ALA A 109 -1.01 8.13 11.01
N SER A 110 -1.02 8.78 12.16
CA SER A 110 -0.83 10.23 12.31
C SER A 110 0.65 10.61 12.54
N GLN A 111 1.52 10.43 11.55
CA GLN A 111 2.90 10.93 11.67
C GLN A 111 3.01 12.40 11.26
N ALA A 112 3.28 13.26 12.24
CA ALA A 112 3.91 14.54 11.96
C ALA A 112 5.25 14.28 11.22
N HIS A 113 5.34 14.76 9.98
CA HIS A 113 6.51 14.75 9.09
C HIS A 113 6.73 13.58 8.11
N VAL A 114 5.74 12.74 7.82
CA VAL A 114 5.62 12.25 6.43
C VAL A 114 4.70 13.24 5.73
N LYS A 115 5.22 13.99 4.75
CA LYS A 115 4.36 14.82 3.91
C LYS A 115 3.56 13.89 3.01
N TYR A 116 2.55 13.22 3.56
CA TYR A 116 1.49 12.64 2.76
C TYR A 116 0.97 13.76 1.87
N HIS A 117 1.31 13.70 0.59
CA HIS A 117 0.59 14.41 -0.45
C HIS A 117 -0.53 13.47 -0.86
N PRO A 118 -1.76 13.62 -0.33
CA PRO A 118 -2.90 13.05 -1.03
C PRO A 118 -2.93 13.70 -2.41
N THR A 119 -2.44 13.01 -3.44
CA THR A 119 -2.53 13.47 -4.82
C THR A 119 -3.98 13.33 -5.28
N THR A 120 -4.80 14.26 -4.80
CA THR A 120 -6.19 14.46 -5.19
C THR A 120 -6.23 15.07 -6.58
N GLY A 121 -5.78 14.30 -7.58
CA GLY A 121 -5.60 14.84 -8.92
C GLY A 121 -4.97 13.89 -9.93
N GLU A 122 -4.69 12.64 -9.57
CA GLU A 122 -4.11 11.67 -10.50
C GLU A 122 -4.98 11.53 -11.75
N LYS A 123 -4.31 11.69 -12.90
CA LYS A 123 -4.90 11.56 -14.22
C LYS A 123 -3.97 10.75 -15.09
N PHE A 124 -4.58 9.98 -15.96
CA PHE A 124 -3.95 9.45 -17.13
C PHE A 124 -3.67 10.57 -18.13
N GLY A 125 -2.42 10.63 -18.59
CA GLY A 125 -1.94 11.59 -19.57
C GLY A 125 -1.67 10.89 -20.89
N GLU A 126 -0.38 10.68 -21.17
CA GLU A 126 0.09 10.25 -22.47
C GLU A 126 -0.30 8.79 -22.78
N VAL A 127 -0.83 8.57 -23.98
CA VAL A 127 -1.36 7.28 -24.42
C VAL A 127 -0.58 6.77 -25.62
N PHE A 128 -0.21 5.50 -25.59
CA PHE A 128 0.43 4.80 -26.69
C PHE A 128 -0.34 3.52 -27.01
N GLY A 129 -0.90 3.45 -28.22
CA GLY A 129 -1.74 2.31 -28.62
C GLY A 129 -3.23 2.61 -28.42
N ASP A 130 -4.02 1.55 -28.28
CA ASP A 130 -5.48 1.62 -28.39
C ASP A 130 -6.16 1.65 -27.01
N ILE A 131 -5.98 2.78 -26.33
CA ILE A 131 -6.59 3.09 -25.02
C ILE A 131 -7.45 4.35 -25.15
N GLU A 132 -8.66 4.29 -24.60
CA GLU A 132 -9.53 5.44 -24.42
C GLU A 132 -9.34 6.05 -23.04
N VAL A 133 -9.23 7.38 -22.97
CA VAL A 133 -9.25 8.10 -21.70
C VAL A 133 -10.59 8.82 -21.54
N LYS A 134 -11.29 8.53 -20.44
CA LYS A 134 -12.61 9.05 -20.08
C LYS A 134 -12.54 9.77 -18.72
N GLU A 135 -13.68 10.32 -18.31
CA GLU A 135 -13.87 10.93 -16.98
C GLU A 135 -12.81 11.98 -16.64
N SER A 136 -12.55 12.90 -17.58
CA SER A 136 -11.56 13.98 -17.42
C SER A 136 -10.15 13.49 -17.05
N GLY A 137 -9.75 12.34 -17.60
CA GLY A 137 -8.43 11.75 -17.35
C GLY A 137 -8.39 10.67 -16.28
N ARG A 138 -9.53 10.29 -15.69
CA ARG A 138 -9.55 9.37 -14.53
C ARG A 138 -9.86 7.92 -14.85
N LEU A 139 -10.32 7.65 -16.06
CA LEU A 139 -10.65 6.30 -16.51
C LEU A 139 -9.90 5.97 -17.80
N ALA A 140 -9.09 4.92 -17.78
CA ALA A 140 -8.43 4.36 -18.96
C ALA A 140 -9.10 3.05 -19.35
N VAL A 141 -9.50 2.91 -20.62
CA VAL A 141 -10.18 1.73 -21.14
C VAL A 141 -9.41 1.21 -22.35
N ALA A 142 -8.79 0.04 -22.24
CA ALA A 142 -8.18 -0.64 -23.39
C ALA A 142 -9.28 -1.10 -24.36
N LYS A 143 -9.20 -0.71 -25.64
CA LYS A 143 -10.21 -1.03 -26.66
C LYS A 143 -9.91 -2.34 -27.41
N SER A 144 -8.64 -2.70 -27.55
CA SER A 144 -8.20 -3.94 -28.20
C SER A 144 -7.23 -4.74 -27.33
N GLY A 145 -6.96 -5.99 -27.74
CA GLY A 145 -5.98 -6.87 -27.08
C GLY A 145 -4.53 -6.66 -27.54
N THR A 146 -4.22 -5.51 -28.15
CA THR A 146 -2.86 -5.20 -28.59
C THR A 146 -2.06 -4.52 -27.48
N HIS A 147 -0.72 -4.52 -27.57
CA HIS A 147 0.13 -3.84 -26.60
C HIS A 147 -0.14 -2.34 -26.60
N ALA A 148 -0.56 -1.83 -25.45
CA ALA A 148 -0.80 -0.43 -25.22
C ALA A 148 -0.29 -0.02 -23.84
N SER A 149 0.15 1.23 -23.72
CA SER A 149 0.66 1.80 -22.49
C SER A 149 0.02 3.16 -22.27
N ILE A 150 -0.23 3.50 -21.01
CA ILE A 150 -0.71 4.80 -20.58
C ILE A 150 0.09 5.27 -19.37
N TYR A 151 0.41 6.55 -19.35
CA TYR A 151 1.26 7.15 -18.31
C TYR A 151 0.44 8.11 -17.45
N GLY A 152 0.73 8.14 -16.15
CA GLY A 152 0.21 9.20 -15.27
C GLY A 152 0.77 10.58 -15.64
N THR A 153 0.05 11.63 -15.25
CA THR A 153 0.52 13.02 -15.42
C THR A 153 1.45 13.48 -14.31
N SER A 154 1.44 12.79 -13.17
CA SER A 154 2.18 13.17 -11.98
C SER A 154 3.63 12.69 -12.05
N LEU A 155 4.51 13.47 -11.43
CA LEU A 155 5.91 13.11 -11.21
C LEU A 155 6.11 12.86 -9.73
N TYR A 156 6.79 11.77 -9.41
CA TYR A 156 7.08 11.38 -8.04
C TYR A 156 8.58 11.49 -7.79
N SER A 157 8.94 11.93 -6.60
CA SER A 157 10.32 12.04 -6.11
C SER A 157 10.45 11.29 -4.79
N ILE A 158 11.60 11.42 -4.12
CA ILE A 158 11.87 10.87 -2.78
C ILE A 158 10.76 11.28 -1.80
N ASP A 159 9.91 10.33 -1.39
CA ASP A 159 8.94 10.31 -0.27
C ASP A 159 8.01 9.08 -0.43
N VAL A 160 7.05 8.91 0.49
CA VAL A 160 5.93 7.97 0.34
C VAL A 160 4.78 8.65 -0.41
N HIS A 161 4.35 8.06 -1.53
CA HIS A 161 3.25 8.55 -2.36
C HIS A 161 2.12 7.52 -2.40
N GLN A 162 0.92 7.94 -2.02
CA GLN A 162 -0.23 7.05 -2.04
C GLN A 162 -1.03 7.22 -3.33
N ILE A 163 -1.05 6.18 -4.16
CA ILE A 163 -1.73 6.19 -5.46
C ILE A 163 -2.83 5.14 -5.43
N SER A 164 -4.09 5.59 -5.48
CA SER A 164 -5.24 4.67 -5.51
C SER A 164 -5.66 4.43 -6.95
N ILE A 165 -5.47 3.21 -7.44
CA ILE A 165 -5.88 2.78 -8.78
C ILE A 165 -6.84 1.61 -8.61
N VAL A 166 -7.99 1.67 -9.28
CA VAL A 166 -8.92 0.54 -9.35
C VAL A 166 -8.74 -0.12 -10.72
N VAL A 167 -8.34 -1.39 -10.71
CA VAL A 167 -8.15 -2.18 -11.93
C VAL A 167 -9.33 -3.13 -12.12
N LYS A 168 -10.02 -3.03 -13.26
CA LYS A 168 -11.08 -3.96 -13.65
C LYS A 168 -10.64 -4.79 -14.85
N ILE A 169 -10.67 -6.11 -14.71
CA ILE A 169 -10.24 -7.06 -15.74
C ILE A 169 -11.43 -7.91 -16.17
N ASP A 170 -12.04 -7.56 -17.32
CA ASP A 170 -13.24 -8.26 -17.82
C ASP A 170 -12.91 -9.55 -18.60
N LYS A 171 -11.65 -9.79 -18.98
CA LYS A 171 -11.26 -10.93 -19.83
C LYS A 171 -10.06 -11.70 -19.26
N LEU A 172 -10.18 -13.04 -19.28
CA LEU A 172 -9.21 -14.02 -18.74
C LEU A 172 -7.78 -13.97 -19.30
N TRP A 173 -7.53 -13.23 -20.39
CA TRP A 173 -6.25 -13.23 -21.12
C TRP A 173 -5.57 -11.86 -21.22
N ASN A 174 -6.13 -10.83 -20.59
CA ASN A 174 -5.54 -9.50 -20.61
C ASN A 174 -4.61 -9.37 -19.42
N TRP A 175 -3.30 -9.41 -19.66
CA TRP A 175 -2.31 -9.03 -18.66
C TRP A 175 -2.23 -7.50 -18.55
N ILE A 176 -2.06 -6.99 -17.34
CA ILE A 176 -1.75 -5.59 -17.08
C ILE A 176 -0.36 -5.49 -16.47
N PHE A 177 0.44 -4.54 -16.95
CA PHE A 177 1.63 -4.09 -16.26
C PHE A 177 1.28 -2.80 -15.53
N LEU A 178 1.58 -2.75 -14.24
CA LEU A 178 1.43 -1.55 -13.43
C LEU A 178 2.74 -1.27 -12.70
N GLY A 179 3.24 -0.06 -12.82
CA GLY A 179 4.54 0.28 -12.27
C GLY A 179 4.90 1.75 -12.41
N ILE A 180 6.12 2.05 -12.00
CA ILE A 180 6.78 3.33 -12.13
C ILE A 180 7.87 3.26 -13.20
N ILE A 181 8.19 4.41 -13.78
CA ILE A 181 9.26 4.56 -14.75
C ILE A 181 9.96 5.89 -14.50
N SER A 182 11.27 5.94 -14.71
CA SER A 182 12.01 7.21 -14.59
C SER A 182 11.44 8.26 -15.55
N SER A 183 11.31 9.50 -15.05
CA SER A 183 10.89 10.65 -15.87
C SER A 183 11.90 11.00 -16.98
N SER A 184 13.15 10.55 -16.84
CA SER A 184 14.21 10.71 -17.84
C SER A 184 14.11 9.71 -18.99
N ASP A 185 13.23 8.70 -18.89
CA ASP A 185 13.14 7.64 -19.87
C ASP A 185 12.20 7.99 -21.03
N LYS A 186 12.40 7.31 -22.17
CA LYS A 186 11.53 7.46 -23.34
C LYS A 186 10.25 6.66 -23.14
N LYS A 187 9.13 7.38 -23.05
CA LYS A 187 7.81 6.78 -23.05
C LYS A 187 7.51 6.10 -24.40
N GLY A 188 6.81 4.97 -24.35
CA GLY A 188 6.40 4.21 -25.52
C GLY A 188 5.39 3.10 -25.20
N LYS A 189 5.11 2.25 -26.19
CA LYS A 189 4.13 1.14 -26.08
C LYS A 189 4.55 0.00 -25.17
N GLU A 190 5.85 -0.19 -24.93
CA GLU A 190 6.41 -1.29 -24.13
C GLU A 190 7.09 -0.77 -22.86
N ALA A 191 6.35 -0.03 -22.02
CA ALA A 191 6.88 0.59 -20.80
C ALA A 191 7.61 -0.43 -19.90
N ARG A 192 7.07 -1.65 -19.77
CA ARG A 192 7.62 -2.74 -18.95
C ARG A 192 9.04 -3.19 -19.35
N SER A 193 9.43 -2.97 -20.61
CA SER A 193 10.74 -3.39 -21.13
C SER A 193 11.81 -2.31 -20.95
N SER A 194 11.44 -1.15 -20.42
CA SER A 194 12.40 -0.10 -20.11
C SER A 194 13.35 -0.54 -19.00
N PRO A 195 14.67 -0.28 -19.13
CA PRO A 195 15.63 -0.50 -18.06
C PRO A 195 15.41 0.41 -16.84
N PHE A 196 14.49 1.38 -16.93
CA PHE A 196 14.12 2.29 -15.84
C PHE A 196 12.72 2.02 -15.28
N ALA A 197 12.09 0.91 -15.69
CA ALA A 197 10.77 0.51 -15.22
C ALA A 197 10.85 -0.48 -14.05
N PHE A 198 10.00 -0.25 -13.06
CA PHE A 198 9.77 -1.13 -11.92
C PHE A 198 8.27 -1.34 -11.76
N GLY A 199 7.82 -2.58 -11.59
CA GLY A 199 6.40 -2.82 -11.38
C GLY A 199 5.99 -4.28 -11.41
N TRP A 200 4.68 -4.49 -11.48
CA TRP A 200 4.05 -5.79 -11.42
C TRP A 200 3.33 -6.08 -12.73
N LEU A 201 3.46 -7.32 -13.18
CA LEU A 201 2.71 -7.87 -14.30
C LEU A 201 1.66 -8.83 -13.72
N GLY A 202 0.40 -8.40 -13.69
CA GLY A 202 -0.71 -9.14 -13.08
C GLY A 202 -1.91 -9.29 -14.02
N ALA A 203 -2.62 -10.42 -13.90
CA ALA A 203 -4.01 -10.62 -14.36
C ALA A 203 -4.49 -12.04 -14.06
N ASN A 204 -3.57 -13.01 -13.97
CA ASN A 204 -3.83 -14.34 -13.44
C ASN A 204 -2.59 -14.91 -12.74
N LYS A 205 -2.80 -15.86 -11.82
CA LYS A 205 -1.73 -16.50 -11.03
C LYS A 205 -0.64 -17.22 -11.85
N ARG A 206 -0.86 -17.50 -13.14
CA ARG A 206 0.13 -18.15 -14.03
C ARG A 206 1.12 -17.16 -14.65
N CYS A 207 0.80 -15.88 -14.69
CA CYS A 207 1.62 -14.85 -15.32
C CYS A 207 2.13 -13.76 -14.36
N ALA A 208 1.77 -13.84 -13.08
CA ALA A 208 2.29 -13.03 -11.99
C ALA A 208 3.82 -12.94 -12.04
N SER A 209 4.35 -11.74 -12.22
CA SER A 209 5.79 -11.49 -12.26
C SER A 209 6.09 -10.05 -11.91
N VAL A 210 7.26 -9.81 -11.32
CA VAL A 210 7.76 -8.46 -11.06
C VAL A 210 8.70 -8.09 -12.20
N TYR A 211 8.66 -6.84 -12.65
CA TYR A 211 9.64 -6.27 -13.56
C TYR A 211 10.53 -5.31 -12.80
N MET A 212 11.83 -5.51 -12.95
CA MET A 212 12.86 -4.63 -12.38
C MET A 212 13.88 -4.39 -13.48
N ASN A 213 14.22 -3.13 -13.74
CA ASN A 213 15.17 -2.75 -14.77
C ASN A 213 14.88 -3.39 -16.14
N GLY A 214 13.61 -3.40 -16.55
CA GLY A 214 13.17 -3.92 -17.86
C GLY A 214 13.19 -5.45 -17.98
N SER A 215 13.57 -6.15 -16.92
CA SER A 215 13.70 -7.61 -16.89
C SER A 215 12.59 -8.23 -16.08
N LYS A 216 12.11 -9.40 -16.53
CA LYS A 216 11.04 -10.16 -15.87
C LYS A 216 11.62 -11.08 -14.80
N HIS A 217 11.13 -10.97 -13.57
CA HIS A 217 11.49 -11.81 -12.44
C HIS A 217 10.28 -12.63 -11.99
N LYS A 218 10.48 -13.95 -11.81
CA LYS A 218 9.46 -14.86 -11.27
C LYS A 218 9.78 -15.13 -9.80
N GLY A 219 8.98 -14.60 -8.88
CA GLY A 219 8.93 -15.08 -7.49
C GLY A 219 10.13 -14.75 -6.58
N ASP A 220 10.77 -13.59 -6.73
CA ASP A 220 11.74 -13.12 -5.71
C ASP A 220 11.02 -12.40 -4.56
N GLY A 221 11.41 -12.69 -3.31
CA GLY A 221 11.09 -11.85 -2.15
C GLY A 221 9.70 -11.97 -1.52
N GLY A 222 8.86 -12.94 -1.93
CA GLY A 222 7.52 -13.14 -1.34
C GLY A 222 6.44 -12.18 -1.85
N PHE A 223 6.69 -11.45 -2.95
CA PHE A 223 5.68 -10.63 -3.61
C PHE A 223 4.72 -11.51 -4.41
N ASP A 224 3.45 -11.54 -3.98
CA ASP A 224 2.37 -12.10 -4.78
C ASP A 224 2.20 -11.17 -6.00
N GLY A 225 2.46 -11.69 -7.19
CA GLY A 225 2.44 -10.91 -8.43
C GLY A 225 1.03 -10.76 -9.00
N ASP A 226 0.00 -11.01 -8.18
CA ASP A 226 -1.38 -10.81 -8.55
C ASP A 226 -1.80 -9.36 -8.31
N ILE A 227 -2.43 -8.79 -9.33
CA ILE A 227 -3.26 -7.60 -9.21
C ILE A 227 -4.69 -8.14 -9.39
N ILE A 228 -5.48 -8.09 -8.33
CA ILE A 228 -6.88 -8.50 -8.31
C ILE A 228 -7.81 -7.28 -8.30
N ASP A 229 -9.10 -7.52 -8.55
CA ASP A 229 -10.11 -6.46 -8.61
C ASP A 229 -10.23 -5.74 -7.25
N ASN A 230 -10.15 -4.42 -7.28
CA ASN A 230 -10.13 -3.49 -6.13
C ASN A 230 -8.86 -3.51 -5.26
N ASP A 231 -7.73 -3.97 -5.79
CA ASP A 231 -6.44 -3.79 -5.11
C ASP A 231 -6.07 -2.31 -4.93
N ARG A 232 -5.40 -2.02 -3.82
CA ARG A 232 -4.85 -0.70 -3.52
C ARG A 232 -3.33 -0.77 -3.50
N LEU A 233 -2.68 0.12 -4.24
CA LEU A 233 -1.22 0.20 -4.29
C LEU A 233 -0.70 1.33 -3.41
N GLU A 234 0.41 1.07 -2.74
CA GLU A 234 1.18 2.08 -2.03
C GLU A 234 2.58 2.14 -2.64
N LEU A 235 3.02 3.35 -3.00
CA LEU A 235 4.31 3.55 -3.65
C LEU A 235 5.26 4.24 -2.67
N THR A 236 6.35 3.56 -2.33
CA THR A 236 7.45 4.12 -1.57
C THR A 236 8.64 4.37 -2.50
N VAL A 237 9.04 5.63 -2.66
CA VAL A 237 10.22 6.02 -3.45
C VAL A 237 11.33 6.43 -2.48
N ASN A 238 12.35 5.56 -2.35
CA ASN A 238 13.52 5.79 -1.48
C ASN A 238 14.63 6.55 -2.19
#